data_AF-A0AA91TH64-F1
#
_entry.id   AF-A0AA91TH64-F1
#
_cell.length_a   1.000
_cell.length_b   1.000
_cell.length_c   1.000
_cell.angle_alpha   90.00
_cell.angle_beta   90.00
_cell.angle_gamma   90.00
#
_symmetry.space_group_name_H-M   'P 1'
#
loop_
_entity.id
_entity.type
_entity.pdbx_description
1 polymer ?
#
loop_
_entity_poly.entity_id
_entity_poly.type
_entity_poly.pdbx_seq_one_letter_code
_entity_poly.pdbx_strand_id
1 'polypeptide(L)'
;MKKLLLLVLVAYGCALNSCTDQNGELVSFAQNREIASLNSMRSTRAVDSTSVDSILPIEETEESARLRETLRQHSIQSVSALASYGEDDEYFSSNIYAIREMPLNISVRSVATGSNASYKYLSCSEAGKEVVLSSQNTAQSSKFFLKILPATSGIPYLIYSKNSNTPLNVGYYTNKPDDKILMSAKDNSGSLYSASWDLLASPSYKGYFAIQSESYIGQADPNNSWSIFYYVLEAKANNKLGYARRVNGKGQQEFFIQPIDKFDIDYIEFDKSSAQISKLTPLEVVSYGKNETEERRSFSIKASHYATDTYQFSETGRLKFLWNDSPTFYRPYVLANKLVVPSPVNPDDEPNPGEFLRDMKYSNSKGRVSRVLTVETEGIAKPNSLIEVTSYLEGYSVSANYVAEMKVKVNNEERKVKVKGTWYGTMYTTKRAKPDIVKCFDLDDGEELSLRKKSHPVIISKTILK
;
A
#
# COMPACT_ATOMS: atom_id res chain seq x y z
N MET A 1 -14.11 69.81 35.77
CA MET A 1 -15.57 69.66 35.50
C MET A 1 -15.73 68.93 34.18
N LYS A 2 -16.44 67.78 34.20
CA LYS A 2 -16.99 66.92 33.11
C LYS A 2 -15.99 66.39 32.04
N LYS A 3 -15.55 65.11 32.07
CA LYS A 3 -16.21 63.82 31.70
C LYS A 3 -16.43 63.69 30.15
N LEU A 4 -16.15 62.61 29.41
CA LEU A 4 -15.74 61.21 29.67
C LEU A 4 -15.49 60.49 28.30
N LEU A 5 -14.54 59.52 28.27
CA LEU A 5 -14.38 58.29 27.43
C LEU A 5 -14.50 58.29 25.88
N LEU A 6 -13.52 57.70 25.18
CA LEU A 6 -13.54 56.29 24.73
C LEU A 6 -12.16 55.83 24.22
N LEU A 7 -11.76 54.61 24.60
CA LEU A 7 -10.48 53.95 24.28
C LEU A 7 -10.81 52.48 23.97
N VAL A 8 -10.07 51.87 23.02
CA VAL A 8 -9.72 50.44 22.86
C VAL A 8 -9.79 49.94 21.41
N LEU A 9 -8.67 49.33 21.01
CA LEU A 9 -8.33 48.65 19.77
C LEU A 9 -9.02 47.28 19.58
N VAL A 10 -9.30 46.99 18.30
CA VAL A 10 -9.12 45.72 17.55
C VAL A 10 -9.79 44.43 18.08
N ALA A 11 -10.84 44.02 17.36
CA ALA A 11 -11.13 42.61 17.08
C ALA A 11 -11.78 42.52 15.69
N TYR A 12 -11.11 41.82 14.77
CA TYR A 12 -11.64 41.44 13.45
C TYR A 12 -12.72 40.37 13.67
N GLY A 13 -13.99 40.77 13.52
CA GLY A 13 -15.16 39.89 13.60
C GLY A 13 -15.55 39.40 12.21
N CYS A 14 -15.72 38.08 12.11
CA CYS A 14 -16.22 37.36 10.94
C CYS A 14 -17.56 37.94 10.46
N ALA A 15 -17.62 38.27 9.17
CA ALA A 15 -18.85 38.60 8.48
C ALA A 15 -19.46 37.33 7.88
N LEU A 16 -20.55 36.83 8.45
CA LEU A 16 -21.59 36.11 7.72
C LEU A 16 -22.94 36.37 8.40
N ASN A 17 -23.69 37.31 7.84
CA ASN A 17 -25.14 37.29 7.78
C ASN A 17 -25.58 38.31 6.73
N SER A 18 -26.16 37.83 5.64
CA SER A 18 -27.24 38.55 4.99
C SER A 18 -28.14 37.56 4.27
N CYS A 19 -29.33 37.39 4.82
CA CYS A 19 -30.51 36.98 4.07
C CYS A 19 -30.68 37.91 2.86
N THR A 20 -31.11 37.35 1.73
CA THR A 20 -32.10 37.97 0.86
C THR A 20 -32.82 36.85 0.12
N ASP A 21 -34.08 36.65 0.51
CA ASP A 21 -35.09 35.98 -0.30
C ASP A 21 -35.27 36.74 -1.61
N GLN A 22 -35.41 36.00 -2.72
CA GLN A 22 -36.46 36.29 -3.69
C GLN A 22 -36.77 35.07 -4.57
N ASN A 23 -38.02 34.63 -4.38
CA ASN A 23 -38.78 33.62 -5.08
C ASN A 23 -38.59 33.55 -6.61
N GLY A 24 -38.56 32.33 -7.13
CA GLY A 24 -38.71 32.02 -8.55
C GLY A 24 -38.99 30.52 -8.77
N GLU A 25 -40.27 30.18 -8.80
CA GLU A 25 -40.89 28.97 -9.39
C GLU A 25 -40.55 27.57 -8.83
N LEU A 26 -41.39 27.16 -7.87
CA LEU A 26 -41.73 25.76 -7.58
C LEU A 26 -42.43 25.13 -8.80
N VAL A 27 -41.73 24.29 -9.55
CA VAL A 27 -42.37 23.31 -10.44
C VAL A 27 -42.72 22.09 -9.59
N SER A 28 -44.02 21.83 -9.47
CA SER A 28 -44.63 20.73 -8.73
C SER A 28 -44.21 19.36 -9.27
N PHE A 29 -43.47 18.58 -8.48
CA PHE A 29 -43.44 17.12 -8.63
C PHE A 29 -44.39 16.49 -7.62
N ALA A 30 -45.68 16.78 -7.80
CA ALA A 30 -46.78 16.02 -7.22
C ALA A 30 -47.34 15.10 -8.30
N GLN A 31 -46.61 14.05 -8.67
CA GLN A 31 -47.19 12.90 -9.34
C GLN A 31 -46.27 11.69 -9.17
N ASN A 32 -46.86 10.64 -8.58
CA ASN A 32 -46.35 9.28 -8.27
C ASN A 32 -46.42 8.88 -6.78
N ARG A 33 -47.21 9.59 -5.97
CA ARG A 33 -47.90 8.98 -4.82
C ARG A 33 -49.17 8.27 -5.28
N GLU A 34 -49.02 7.23 -6.09
CA GLU A 34 -50.15 6.33 -6.39
C GLU A 34 -49.70 4.92 -6.82
N ILE A 35 -48.63 4.39 -6.21
CA ILE A 35 -48.36 2.92 -6.16
C ILE A 35 -47.78 2.57 -4.76
N ALA A 36 -48.27 3.21 -3.71
CA ALA A 36 -47.87 2.94 -2.32
C ALA A 36 -49.06 2.63 -1.39
N SER A 37 -50.24 2.39 -1.95
CA SER A 37 -51.49 2.17 -1.20
C SER A 37 -52.06 0.75 -1.29
N LEU A 38 -51.29 -0.24 -1.75
CA LEU A 38 -51.78 -1.63 -1.86
C LEU A 38 -51.07 -2.67 -0.97
N ASN A 39 -50.01 -2.31 -0.23
CA ASN A 39 -49.34 -3.24 0.70
C ASN A 39 -49.44 -2.88 2.18
N SER A 40 -50.25 -1.89 2.57
CA SER A 40 -50.53 -1.64 3.99
C SER A 40 -51.62 -2.58 4.52
N MET A 41 -51.38 -3.89 4.48
CA MET A 41 -52.07 -4.79 5.40
C MET A 41 -51.26 -4.86 6.69
N ARG A 42 -51.68 -4.05 7.67
CA ARG A 42 -51.40 -4.31 9.09
C ARG A 42 -51.90 -5.72 9.42
N SER A 43 -50.99 -6.70 9.41
CA SER A 43 -51.28 -8.02 9.98
C SER A 43 -50.85 -8.04 11.44
N THR A 44 -51.73 -7.60 12.32
CA THR A 44 -51.72 -8.11 13.69
C THR A 44 -52.48 -9.42 13.67
N ARG A 45 -51.79 -10.56 13.45
CA ARG A 45 -52.39 -11.88 13.71
C ARG A 45 -51.34 -12.98 13.91
N ALA A 46 -51.73 -13.87 14.81
CA ALA A 46 -51.07 -15.05 15.36
C ALA A 46 -50.03 -15.77 14.49
N VAL A 47 -48.98 -16.24 15.17
CA VAL A 47 -47.97 -17.18 14.65
C VAL A 47 -48.69 -18.45 14.19
N ASP A 48 -48.91 -18.55 12.88
CA ASP A 48 -49.25 -19.81 12.23
C ASP A 48 -47.93 -20.53 11.92
N SER A 49 -47.75 -21.70 12.53
CA SER A 49 -46.49 -22.44 12.68
C SER A 49 -46.07 -23.22 11.43
N THR A 50 -46.29 -22.66 10.24
CA THR A 50 -45.82 -23.20 8.95
C THR A 50 -45.07 -22.17 8.11
N SER A 51 -44.67 -21.03 8.68
CA SER A 51 -43.91 -20.02 7.94
C SER A 51 -42.53 -20.54 7.55
N VAL A 52 -42.32 -20.68 6.23
CA VAL A 52 -41.01 -20.91 5.64
C VAL A 52 -40.09 -19.78 6.07
N ASP A 53 -38.99 -20.11 6.73
CA ASP A 53 -37.99 -19.14 7.16
C ASP A 53 -37.50 -18.34 5.96
N SER A 54 -37.76 -17.03 5.98
CA SER A 54 -37.47 -16.14 4.87
C SER A 54 -36.51 -15.05 5.30
N ILE A 55 -35.63 -14.65 4.38
CA ILE A 55 -34.68 -13.57 4.62
C ILE A 55 -35.23 -12.29 4.01
N LEU A 56 -35.25 -11.22 4.80
CA LEU A 56 -35.71 -9.89 4.40
C LEU A 56 -34.61 -8.84 4.67
N PRO A 57 -34.47 -7.82 3.79
CA PRO A 57 -33.60 -6.69 4.07
C PRO A 57 -34.16 -5.85 5.22
N ILE A 58 -33.30 -5.14 5.95
CA ILE A 58 -33.77 -4.13 6.90
C ILE A 58 -34.38 -2.95 6.15
N GLU A 59 -35.43 -2.38 6.73
CA GLU A 59 -36.08 -1.15 6.26
C GLU A 59 -35.77 0.01 7.20
N GLU A 60 -35.98 1.23 6.73
CA GLU A 60 -35.84 2.42 7.56
C GLU A 60 -37.00 2.50 8.56
N THR A 61 -36.66 2.59 9.84
CA THR A 61 -37.61 2.87 10.93
C THR A 61 -37.47 4.30 11.40
N GLU A 62 -38.52 4.85 12.03
CA GLU A 62 -38.47 6.20 12.63
C GLU A 62 -37.32 6.35 13.64
N GLU A 63 -37.04 5.30 14.41
CA GLU A 63 -35.91 5.25 15.34
C GLU A 63 -34.57 5.33 14.59
N SER A 64 -34.36 4.51 13.56
CA SER A 64 -33.11 4.51 12.79
C SER A 64 -32.88 5.85 12.08
N ALA A 65 -33.94 6.48 11.57
CA ALA A 65 -33.87 7.81 10.97
C ALA A 65 -33.48 8.87 12.02
N ARG A 66 -34.09 8.83 13.21
CA ARG A 66 -33.74 9.72 14.33
C ARG A 66 -32.30 9.55 14.79
N LEU A 67 -31.83 8.31 14.95
CA LEU A 67 -30.45 8.01 15.36
C LEU A 67 -29.45 8.50 14.31
N ARG A 68 -29.75 8.30 13.02
CA ARG A 68 -28.91 8.81 11.91
C ARG A 68 -28.81 10.33 11.95
N GLU A 69 -29.92 11.03 12.11
CA GLU A 69 -29.93 12.49 12.15
C GLU A 69 -29.13 13.01 13.36
N THR A 70 -29.28 12.37 14.51
CA THR A 70 -28.49 12.69 15.71
C THR A 70 -26.99 12.49 15.48
N LEU A 71 -26.60 11.38 14.84
CA LEU A 71 -25.21 11.13 14.45
C LEU A 71 -24.67 12.18 13.47
N ARG A 72 -25.48 12.60 12.48
CA ARG A 72 -25.09 13.64 11.52
C ARG A 72 -24.84 14.98 12.20
N GLN A 73 -25.66 15.34 13.18
CA GLN A 73 -25.45 16.55 13.98
C GLN A 73 -24.15 16.49 14.77
N HIS A 74 -23.79 15.31 15.30
CA HIS A 74 -22.49 15.09 15.94
C HIS A 74 -21.33 15.07 14.93
N SER A 75 -21.51 14.56 13.71
CA SER A 75 -20.46 14.46 12.69
C SER A 75 -20.18 15.76 11.94
N ILE A 76 -21.07 16.76 11.96
CA ILE A 76 -20.72 18.12 11.49
C ILE A 76 -19.57 18.73 12.35
N GLN A 77 -19.27 18.14 13.51
CA GLN A 77 -18.08 18.45 14.33
C GLN A 77 -16.91 17.47 14.13
N SER A 78 -17.05 16.37 13.38
CA SER A 78 -15.97 15.39 13.13
C SER A 78 -15.88 14.96 11.65
N VAL A 79 -14.75 15.31 11.05
CA VAL A 79 -14.34 15.14 9.65
C VAL A 79 -14.81 13.83 9.01
N SER A 80 -15.47 13.91 7.84
CA SER A 80 -15.94 12.77 7.03
C SER A 80 -14.82 11.76 6.74
N ALA A 81 -15.13 10.45 6.71
CA ALA A 81 -14.17 9.39 6.39
C ALA A 81 -13.46 9.59 5.04
N LEU A 82 -14.13 10.22 4.05
CA LEU A 82 -13.54 10.59 2.77
C LEU A 82 -12.36 11.56 2.89
N ALA A 83 -12.38 12.44 3.89
CA ALA A 83 -11.28 13.35 4.20
C ALA A 83 -10.18 12.68 5.04
N SER A 84 -10.49 11.64 5.83
CA SER A 84 -9.49 10.89 6.62
C SER A 84 -8.51 10.09 5.76
N TYR A 85 -8.90 9.68 4.54
CA TYR A 85 -8.01 8.93 3.65
C TYR A 85 -6.96 9.79 2.97
N GLY A 86 -7.30 11.04 2.64
CA GLY A 86 -6.42 11.94 1.89
C GLY A 86 -5.12 12.28 2.62
N GLU A 87 -5.12 12.28 3.95
CA GLU A 87 -3.92 12.55 4.76
C GLU A 87 -2.92 11.38 4.74
N ASP A 88 -3.39 10.12 4.67
CA ASP A 88 -2.53 8.93 4.71
C ASP A 88 -2.24 8.35 3.31
N ASP A 89 -3.20 8.45 2.39
CA ASP A 89 -3.14 7.88 1.03
C ASP A 89 -3.91 8.74 0.02
N GLU A 90 -3.20 9.75 -0.51
CA GLU A 90 -3.71 10.68 -1.54
C GLU A 90 -4.30 10.00 -2.79
N TYR A 91 -3.87 8.76 -3.11
CA TYR A 91 -4.35 8.02 -4.27
C TYR A 91 -5.53 7.10 -3.94
N PHE A 92 -5.96 7.01 -2.68
CA PHE A 92 -7.02 6.08 -2.30
C PHE A 92 -8.32 6.30 -3.09
N SER A 93 -8.79 7.55 -3.17
CA SER A 93 -10.04 7.90 -3.84
C SER A 93 -9.99 7.70 -5.36
N SER A 94 -8.86 8.00 -6.01
CA SER A 94 -8.69 7.75 -7.45
C SER A 94 -8.55 6.26 -7.73
N ASN A 95 -7.83 5.53 -6.89
CA ASN A 95 -7.63 4.09 -7.02
C ASN A 95 -8.92 3.30 -6.79
N ILE A 96 -9.70 3.63 -5.75
CA ILE A 96 -10.99 2.96 -5.48
C ILE A 96 -11.96 3.19 -6.65
N TYR A 97 -11.93 4.39 -7.25
CA TYR A 97 -12.72 4.71 -8.43
C TYR A 97 -12.25 3.97 -9.69
N ALA A 98 -10.94 3.81 -9.87
CA ALA A 98 -10.39 3.04 -10.99
C ALA A 98 -10.82 1.56 -10.93
N ILE A 99 -10.96 0.98 -9.74
CA ILE A 99 -11.37 -0.42 -9.58
C ILE A 99 -12.89 -0.64 -9.50
N ARG A 100 -13.70 0.41 -9.66
CA ARG A 100 -15.17 0.29 -9.68
C ARG A 100 -15.59 -0.77 -10.70
N GLU A 101 -16.55 -1.62 -10.36
CA GLU A 101 -17.12 -2.65 -11.23
C GLU A 101 -16.14 -3.75 -11.71
N MET A 102 -14.87 -3.70 -11.27
CA MET A 102 -13.92 -4.80 -11.45
C MET A 102 -14.23 -5.95 -10.49
N PRO A 103 -13.98 -7.20 -10.90
CA PRO A 103 -14.13 -8.34 -9.99
C PRO A 103 -13.10 -8.26 -8.86
N LEU A 104 -13.58 -8.42 -7.63
CA LEU A 104 -12.76 -8.41 -6.42
C LEU A 104 -13.11 -9.60 -5.52
N ASN A 105 -12.14 -10.03 -4.72
CA ASN A 105 -12.39 -10.88 -3.56
C ASN A 105 -12.41 -10.02 -2.29
N ILE A 106 -13.24 -10.45 -1.32
CA ILE A 106 -13.26 -9.88 0.03
C ILE A 106 -12.94 -11.02 1.00
N SER A 107 -11.95 -10.84 1.87
CA SER A 107 -11.59 -11.85 2.86
C SER A 107 -11.36 -11.26 4.25
N VAL A 108 -11.72 -11.98 5.30
CA VAL A 108 -11.52 -11.55 6.68
C VAL A 108 -10.12 -11.92 7.18
N ARG A 109 -9.49 -11.04 7.97
CA ARG A 109 -8.14 -11.27 8.52
C ARG A 109 -8.11 -12.45 9.48
N SER A 110 -9.13 -12.57 10.33
CA SER A 110 -9.25 -13.67 11.30
C SER A 110 -10.69 -14.12 11.44
N VAL A 111 -10.92 -15.42 11.54
CA VAL A 111 -12.25 -15.98 11.79
C VAL A 111 -12.53 -16.04 13.29
N ALA A 112 -13.80 -16.17 13.67
CA ALA A 112 -14.17 -16.38 15.07
C ALA A 112 -13.81 -17.81 15.53
N THR A 113 -13.61 -17.98 16.84
CA THR A 113 -13.50 -19.30 17.47
C THR A 113 -14.71 -20.17 17.11
N GLY A 114 -14.47 -21.45 16.85
CA GLY A 114 -15.51 -22.38 16.37
C GLY A 114 -15.78 -22.32 14.86
N SER A 115 -14.99 -21.54 14.10
CA SER A 115 -15.00 -21.54 12.63
C SER A 115 -13.80 -22.32 12.07
N ASN A 116 -13.90 -22.74 10.79
CA ASN A 116 -12.77 -23.31 10.09
C ASN A 116 -11.80 -22.20 9.67
N ALA A 117 -10.54 -22.28 10.09
CA ALA A 117 -9.53 -21.25 9.84
C ALA A 117 -9.26 -20.96 8.34
N SER A 118 -9.59 -21.91 7.44
CA SER A 118 -9.47 -21.71 5.99
C SER A 118 -10.64 -20.93 5.37
N TYR A 119 -11.76 -20.79 6.07
CA TYR A 119 -12.99 -20.16 5.56
C TYR A 119 -12.91 -18.65 5.79
N LYS A 120 -12.18 -17.95 4.92
CA LYS A 120 -11.90 -16.52 5.08
C LYS A 120 -12.57 -15.64 4.03
N TYR A 121 -13.03 -16.19 2.90
CA TYR A 121 -13.55 -15.41 1.79
C TYR A 121 -15.06 -15.27 1.85
N LEU A 122 -15.60 -14.08 1.61
CA LEU A 122 -17.04 -13.92 1.42
C LEU A 122 -17.50 -14.78 0.23
N SER A 123 -18.68 -15.36 0.35
CA SER A 123 -19.31 -16.15 -0.72
C SER A 123 -20.83 -16.01 -0.67
N CYS A 124 -21.43 -15.79 -1.83
CA CYS A 124 -22.87 -15.67 -2.01
C CYS A 124 -23.33 -16.58 -3.15
N SER A 125 -24.20 -17.54 -2.84
CA SER A 125 -24.61 -18.56 -3.82
C SER A 125 -25.56 -18.04 -4.88
N GLU A 126 -26.48 -17.13 -4.54
CA GLU A 126 -27.50 -16.57 -5.45
C GLU A 126 -28.17 -15.33 -4.83
N ALA A 127 -29.01 -14.65 -5.60
CA ALA A 127 -29.78 -13.49 -5.13
C ALA A 127 -30.69 -13.87 -3.94
N GLY A 128 -30.85 -12.95 -2.99
CA GLY A 128 -31.72 -13.15 -1.83
C GLY A 128 -31.18 -14.09 -0.74
N LYS A 129 -29.94 -14.58 -0.86
CA LYS A 129 -29.34 -15.48 0.13
C LYS A 129 -28.35 -14.78 1.05
N GLU A 130 -28.17 -15.36 2.23
CA GLU A 130 -27.11 -14.99 3.17
C GLU A 130 -25.72 -15.13 2.52
N VAL A 131 -24.85 -14.15 2.81
CA VAL A 131 -23.44 -14.21 2.50
C VAL A 131 -22.71 -14.91 3.65
N VAL A 132 -21.93 -15.93 3.33
CA VAL A 132 -21.18 -16.72 4.32
C VAL A 132 -19.69 -16.66 4.03
N LEU A 133 -18.87 -17.17 4.95
CA LEU A 133 -17.45 -17.39 4.71
C LEU A 133 -17.22 -18.74 4.05
N SER A 134 -16.29 -18.79 3.11
CA SER A 134 -15.88 -19.98 2.37
C SER A 134 -14.36 -20.06 2.25
N SER A 135 -13.84 -21.24 1.94
CA SER A 135 -12.42 -21.45 1.64
C SER A 135 -12.05 -21.14 0.19
N GLN A 136 -13.05 -20.92 -0.68
CA GLN A 136 -12.85 -20.73 -2.11
C GLN A 136 -12.79 -19.24 -2.45
N ASN A 137 -11.80 -18.83 -3.23
CA ASN A 137 -11.68 -17.47 -3.76
C ASN A 137 -11.80 -17.38 -5.29
N THR A 138 -11.75 -18.52 -6.00
CA THR A 138 -11.84 -18.58 -7.47
C THR A 138 -13.27 -18.75 -7.99
N ALA A 139 -14.16 -19.30 -7.17
CA ALA A 139 -15.57 -19.53 -7.51
C ALA A 139 -16.30 -18.21 -7.80
N GLN A 140 -17.26 -18.24 -8.72
CA GLN A 140 -18.04 -17.05 -9.08
C GLN A 140 -18.82 -16.48 -7.88
N SER A 141 -19.29 -17.34 -6.98
CA SER A 141 -19.94 -16.97 -5.72
C SER A 141 -19.05 -16.16 -4.78
N SER A 142 -17.72 -16.27 -4.91
CA SER A 142 -16.74 -15.56 -4.06
C SER A 142 -16.23 -14.26 -4.69
N LYS A 143 -16.80 -13.86 -5.84
CA LYS A 143 -16.45 -12.63 -6.54
C LYS A 143 -17.51 -11.57 -6.28
N PHE A 144 -17.03 -10.36 -6.02
CA PHE A 144 -17.85 -9.18 -5.79
C PHE A 144 -17.36 -8.05 -6.70
N PHE A 145 -17.99 -6.89 -6.63
CA PHE A 145 -17.46 -5.65 -7.19
C PHE A 145 -18.00 -4.44 -6.43
N LEU A 146 -17.27 -3.33 -6.48
CA LEU A 146 -17.74 -2.06 -5.93
C LEU A 146 -18.50 -1.27 -6.99
N LYS A 147 -19.61 -0.64 -6.62
CA LYS A 147 -20.26 0.38 -7.43
C LYS A 147 -20.25 1.69 -6.68
N ILE A 148 -19.82 2.75 -7.37
CA ILE A 148 -19.73 4.10 -6.82
C ILE A 148 -20.80 4.94 -7.53
N LEU A 149 -21.74 5.45 -6.75
CA LEU A 149 -22.81 6.32 -7.24
C LEU A 149 -22.36 7.78 -7.27
N PRO A 150 -23.08 8.67 -7.97
CA PRO A 150 -22.87 10.10 -7.83
C PRO A 150 -22.99 10.53 -6.36
N ALA A 151 -22.21 11.54 -5.95
CA ALA A 151 -22.17 12.02 -4.57
C ALA A 151 -23.55 12.43 -4.03
N THR A 152 -24.46 12.87 -4.91
CA THR A 152 -25.86 13.22 -4.58
C THR A 152 -26.69 12.06 -4.02
N SER A 153 -26.26 10.81 -4.23
CA SER A 153 -26.92 9.62 -3.65
C SER A 153 -26.74 9.51 -2.14
N GLY A 154 -25.71 10.15 -1.57
CA GLY A 154 -25.36 10.02 -0.15
C GLY A 154 -24.83 8.64 0.24
N ILE A 155 -24.55 7.74 -0.73
CA ILE A 155 -24.02 6.39 -0.50
C ILE A 155 -22.53 6.37 -0.87
N PRO A 156 -21.62 6.09 0.07
CA PRO A 156 -20.19 6.06 -0.24
C PRO A 156 -19.83 4.91 -1.18
N TYR A 157 -20.17 3.68 -0.80
CA TYR A 157 -19.89 2.47 -1.59
C TYR A 157 -21.07 1.52 -1.57
N LEU A 158 -21.34 0.91 -2.73
CA LEU A 158 -22.15 -0.30 -2.83
C LEU A 158 -21.22 -1.49 -3.09
N ILE A 159 -21.46 -2.60 -2.41
CA ILE A 159 -20.80 -3.87 -2.68
C ILE A 159 -21.82 -4.77 -3.37
N TYR A 160 -21.47 -5.36 -4.51
CA TYR A 160 -22.36 -6.24 -5.27
C TYR A 160 -21.80 -7.66 -5.31
N SER A 161 -22.69 -8.64 -5.22
CA SER A 161 -22.38 -10.03 -5.64
C SER A 161 -22.17 -10.06 -7.14
N LYS A 162 -21.02 -10.54 -7.61
CA LYS A 162 -20.77 -10.69 -9.06
C LYS A 162 -21.57 -11.86 -9.64
N ASN A 163 -21.91 -12.85 -8.82
CA ASN A 163 -22.66 -14.02 -9.24
C ASN A 163 -24.11 -13.70 -9.60
N SER A 164 -24.78 -12.89 -8.78
CA SER A 164 -26.18 -12.54 -8.96
C SER A 164 -26.42 -11.11 -9.47
N ASN A 165 -25.36 -10.30 -9.56
CA ASN A 165 -25.41 -8.89 -9.97
C ASN A 165 -26.39 -8.04 -9.13
N THR A 166 -26.39 -8.29 -7.82
CA THR A 166 -27.28 -7.66 -6.84
C THR A 166 -26.46 -7.08 -5.68
N PRO A 167 -26.91 -5.95 -5.09
CA PRO A 167 -26.21 -5.34 -3.98
C PRO A 167 -26.24 -6.23 -2.73
N LEU A 168 -25.18 -6.18 -1.94
CA LEU A 168 -25.16 -6.74 -0.60
C LEU A 168 -25.82 -5.74 0.36
N ASN A 169 -26.68 -6.25 1.23
CA ASN A 169 -27.39 -5.45 2.20
C ASN A 169 -27.48 -6.14 3.57
N VAL A 170 -27.82 -5.33 4.57
CA VAL A 170 -28.15 -5.83 5.91
C VAL A 170 -29.54 -6.46 5.86
N GLY A 171 -29.64 -7.71 6.31
CA GLY A 171 -30.90 -8.44 6.39
C GLY A 171 -31.08 -9.18 7.71
N TYR A 172 -32.18 -9.92 7.82
CA TYR A 172 -32.50 -10.75 8.97
C TYR A 172 -33.37 -11.94 8.56
N TYR A 173 -33.38 -12.97 9.40
CA TYR A 173 -34.31 -14.09 9.28
C TYR A 173 -35.64 -13.72 9.92
N THR A 174 -36.77 -13.98 9.27
CA THR A 174 -38.10 -13.64 9.81
C THR A 174 -38.41 -14.32 11.14
N ASN A 175 -37.81 -15.48 11.41
CA ASN A 175 -37.92 -16.19 12.70
C ASN A 175 -36.92 -15.70 13.77
N LYS A 176 -35.91 -14.91 13.39
CA LYS A 176 -34.85 -14.35 14.26
C LYS A 176 -34.50 -12.93 13.81
N PRO A 177 -35.42 -11.97 13.97
CA PRO A 177 -35.24 -10.62 13.46
C PRO A 177 -34.08 -9.87 14.11
N ASP A 178 -33.70 -10.21 15.34
CA ASP A 178 -32.60 -9.54 16.06
C ASP A 178 -31.21 -9.94 15.54
N ASP A 179 -31.09 -11.14 14.95
CA ASP A 179 -29.84 -11.65 14.38
C ASP A 179 -29.64 -11.10 12.96
N LYS A 180 -29.01 -9.93 12.87
CA LYS A 180 -28.71 -9.29 11.58
C LYS A 180 -27.59 -10.03 10.85
N ILE A 181 -27.79 -10.22 9.55
CA ILE A 181 -26.88 -10.92 8.64
C ILE A 181 -26.50 -10.06 7.43
N LEU A 182 -25.40 -10.42 6.78
CA LEU A 182 -25.10 -9.92 5.44
C LEU A 182 -25.82 -10.82 4.43
N MET A 183 -26.58 -10.23 3.52
CA MET A 183 -27.24 -10.98 2.45
C MET A 183 -27.06 -10.27 1.11
N SER A 184 -27.28 -10.99 0.02
CA SER A 184 -27.52 -10.36 -1.27
C SER A 184 -29.00 -9.98 -1.39
N ALA A 185 -29.29 -8.81 -1.97
CA ALA A 185 -30.65 -8.45 -2.37
C ALA A 185 -31.26 -9.50 -3.32
N LYS A 186 -32.59 -9.57 -3.34
CA LYS A 186 -33.38 -10.46 -4.21
C LYS A 186 -33.34 -10.03 -5.68
N ASP A 187 -33.20 -8.73 -5.91
CA ASP A 187 -33.09 -8.11 -7.22
C ASP A 187 -32.25 -6.81 -7.13
N ASN A 188 -32.09 -6.13 -8.26
CA ASN A 188 -31.31 -4.89 -8.39
C ASN A 188 -32.20 -3.63 -8.52
N SER A 189 -33.49 -3.73 -8.20
CA SER A 189 -34.49 -2.66 -8.36
C SER A 189 -35.05 -2.13 -7.04
N GLY A 190 -34.83 -2.85 -5.94
CA GLY A 190 -35.26 -2.46 -4.60
C GLY A 190 -34.51 -1.26 -4.00
N SER A 191 -34.95 -0.88 -2.79
CA SER A 191 -34.32 0.17 -2.00
C SER A 191 -32.84 -0.14 -1.72
N LEU A 192 -31.98 0.87 -1.84
CA LEU A 192 -30.56 0.79 -1.48
C LEU A 192 -30.29 1.17 -0.02
N TYR A 193 -31.31 1.45 0.77
CA TYR A 193 -31.18 1.87 2.17
C TYR A 193 -30.22 0.96 2.93
N SER A 194 -30.46 -0.35 2.91
CA SER A 194 -29.68 -1.34 3.65
C SER A 194 -28.38 -1.77 2.95
N ALA A 195 -28.08 -1.20 1.78
CA ALA A 195 -26.94 -1.55 0.93
C ALA A 195 -25.84 -0.48 0.91
N SER A 196 -25.88 0.50 1.82
CA SER A 196 -24.90 1.58 1.89
C SER A 196 -23.76 1.24 2.84
N TRP A 197 -22.54 1.23 2.31
CA TRP A 197 -21.33 0.85 3.02
C TRP A 197 -20.32 1.98 3.06
N ASP A 198 -19.66 2.15 4.20
CA ASP A 198 -18.40 2.86 4.31
C ASP A 198 -17.26 1.87 4.55
N LEU A 199 -16.08 2.21 4.03
CA LEU A 199 -14.86 1.46 4.27
C LEU A 199 -14.05 2.27 5.26
N LEU A 200 -13.64 1.65 6.37
CA LEU A 200 -12.84 2.28 7.41
C LEU A 200 -11.49 1.58 7.54
N ALA A 201 -10.41 2.21 7.12
CA ALA A 201 -9.09 1.60 7.15
C ALA A 201 -8.70 1.16 8.56
N SER A 202 -8.04 0.01 8.63
CA SER A 202 -7.42 -0.44 9.86
C SER A 202 -6.24 0.49 10.20
N PRO A 203 -6.16 0.99 11.44
CA PRO A 203 -5.00 1.75 11.89
C PRO A 203 -3.75 0.87 12.05
N SER A 204 -3.94 -0.44 12.25
CA SER A 204 -2.86 -1.37 12.60
C SER A 204 -2.44 -2.29 11.44
N TYR A 205 -3.33 -2.57 10.50
CA TYR A 205 -3.10 -3.54 9.43
C TYR A 205 -3.35 -2.92 8.05
N LYS A 206 -2.28 -2.48 7.39
CA LYS A 206 -2.35 -1.92 6.03
C LYS A 206 -2.99 -2.94 5.07
N GLY A 207 -3.87 -2.48 4.18
CA GLY A 207 -4.63 -3.36 3.28
C GLY A 207 -6.02 -3.74 3.79
N TYR A 208 -6.30 -3.60 5.09
CA TYR A 208 -7.54 -4.07 5.70
C TYR A 208 -8.48 -2.93 6.08
N PHE A 209 -9.78 -3.20 6.00
CA PHE A 209 -10.86 -2.25 6.26
C PHE A 209 -11.93 -2.90 7.14
N ALA A 210 -12.50 -2.14 8.07
CA ALA A 210 -13.82 -2.46 8.59
C ALA A 210 -14.87 -1.99 7.58
N ILE A 211 -15.82 -2.87 7.26
CA ILE A 211 -16.95 -2.54 6.37
C ILE A 211 -18.10 -2.09 7.28
N GLN A 212 -18.36 -0.79 7.31
CA GLN A 212 -19.39 -0.16 8.14
C GLN A 212 -20.70 -0.06 7.37
N SER A 213 -21.81 -0.37 8.03
CA SER A 213 -23.15 -0.12 7.48
C SER A 213 -23.62 1.29 7.82
N GLU A 214 -24.07 2.05 6.82
CA GLU A 214 -24.66 3.39 7.02
C GLU A 214 -26.17 3.33 7.37
N SER A 215 -26.72 2.12 7.49
CA SER A 215 -28.14 1.87 7.76
C SER A 215 -28.39 1.10 9.05
N TYR A 216 -27.43 0.28 9.49
CA TYR A 216 -27.53 -0.41 10.76
C TYR A 216 -26.87 0.39 11.88
N ILE A 217 -27.70 1.07 12.67
CA ILE A 217 -27.30 1.99 13.73
C ILE A 217 -27.72 1.41 15.08
N GLY A 218 -26.82 1.48 16.06
CA GLY A 218 -27.09 1.09 17.44
C GLY A 218 -26.82 2.23 18.40
N GLN A 219 -27.36 2.11 19.61
CA GLN A 219 -27.12 3.02 20.72
C GLN A 219 -26.84 2.20 21.98
N ALA A 220 -25.67 2.39 22.60
CA ALA A 220 -25.29 1.60 23.78
C ALA A 220 -26.06 2.02 25.04
N ASP A 221 -26.39 3.31 25.15
CA ASP A 221 -27.19 3.89 26.23
C ASP A 221 -28.26 4.81 25.61
N PRO A 222 -29.56 4.44 25.68
CA PRO A 222 -30.67 5.22 25.13
C PRO A 222 -30.71 6.69 25.59
N ASN A 223 -30.13 6.99 26.76
CA ASN A 223 -30.12 8.34 27.34
C ASN A 223 -28.89 9.15 26.93
N ASN A 224 -27.94 8.56 26.19
CA ASN A 224 -26.71 9.21 25.77
C ASN A 224 -26.58 9.22 24.24
N SER A 225 -26.75 10.39 23.63
CA SER A 225 -26.65 10.56 22.17
C SER A 225 -25.23 10.33 21.62
N TRP A 226 -24.20 10.47 22.46
CA TRP A 226 -22.82 10.14 22.10
C TRP A 226 -22.53 8.64 22.09
N SER A 227 -23.48 7.82 22.56
CA SER A 227 -23.36 6.37 22.54
C SER A 227 -23.91 5.73 21.27
N ILE A 228 -24.36 6.54 20.31
CA ILE A 228 -24.84 6.09 19.01
C ILE A 228 -23.63 5.73 18.12
N PHE A 229 -23.72 4.62 17.39
CA PHE A 229 -22.68 4.16 16.48
C PHE A 229 -23.25 3.39 15.30
N TYR A 230 -22.50 3.36 14.21
CA TYR A 230 -22.74 2.44 13.11
C TYR A 230 -22.14 1.06 13.39
N TYR A 231 -22.86 0.01 13.03
CA TYR A 231 -22.35 -1.35 13.11
C TYR A 231 -21.35 -1.64 11.97
N VAL A 232 -20.34 -2.46 12.27
CA VAL A 232 -19.41 -3.00 11.26
C VAL A 232 -19.63 -4.49 11.08
N LEU A 233 -19.35 -4.98 9.87
CA LEU A 233 -19.36 -6.40 9.55
C LEU A 233 -18.36 -7.15 10.45
N GLU A 234 -18.75 -8.34 10.91
CA GLU A 234 -17.93 -9.18 11.77
C GLU A 234 -18.08 -10.66 11.40
N ALA A 235 -16.95 -11.36 11.26
CA ALA A 235 -16.92 -12.81 11.20
C ALA A 235 -17.36 -13.42 12.54
N LYS A 236 -18.43 -14.22 12.51
CA LYS A 236 -19.00 -14.93 13.65
C LYS A 236 -18.63 -16.41 13.59
N ALA A 237 -18.99 -17.16 14.64
CA ALA A 237 -18.78 -18.61 14.68
C ALA A 237 -19.50 -19.32 13.51
N ASN A 238 -19.13 -20.57 13.24
CA ASN A 238 -19.74 -21.40 12.19
C ASN A 238 -19.59 -20.82 10.77
N ASN A 239 -18.50 -20.10 10.50
CA ASN A 239 -18.20 -19.48 9.19
C ASN A 239 -19.30 -18.49 8.73
N LYS A 240 -20.01 -17.87 9.68
CA LYS A 240 -21.07 -16.89 9.41
C LYS A 240 -20.57 -15.46 9.50
N LEU A 241 -21.35 -14.53 8.96
CA LEU A 241 -21.16 -13.10 9.10
C LEU A 241 -22.32 -12.52 9.90
N GLY A 242 -22.00 -11.51 10.70
CA GLY A 242 -22.99 -10.69 11.39
C GLY A 242 -22.40 -9.31 11.63
N TYR A 243 -22.88 -8.63 12.66
CA TYR A 243 -22.45 -7.27 12.95
C TYR A 243 -22.06 -7.10 14.41
N ALA A 244 -21.23 -6.10 14.68
CA ALA A 244 -20.87 -5.67 16.02
C ALA A 244 -20.41 -4.20 16.02
N ARG A 245 -20.33 -3.60 17.20
CA ARG A 245 -19.65 -2.31 17.38
C ARG A 245 -18.19 -2.45 16.97
N ARG A 246 -17.66 -1.45 16.25
CA ARG A 246 -16.26 -1.44 15.81
C ARG A 246 -15.30 -1.50 16.99
N VAL A 247 -14.30 -2.39 16.90
CA VAL A 247 -13.18 -2.51 17.83
C VAL A 247 -11.89 -2.45 17.02
N ASN A 248 -11.03 -1.47 17.31
CA ASN A 248 -9.79 -1.26 16.57
C ASN A 248 -8.87 -2.49 16.66
N GLY A 249 -8.37 -2.96 15.51
CA GLY A 249 -7.45 -4.09 15.42
C GLY A 249 -8.09 -5.47 15.65
N LYS A 250 -9.43 -5.56 15.73
CA LYS A 250 -10.13 -6.84 15.85
C LYS A 250 -10.15 -7.57 14.50
N GLY A 251 -9.42 -8.67 14.39
CA GLY A 251 -9.23 -9.39 13.12
C GLY A 251 -10.51 -9.93 12.48
N GLN A 252 -11.56 -10.17 13.27
CA GLN A 252 -12.89 -10.58 12.78
C GLN A 252 -13.66 -9.45 12.09
N GLN A 253 -13.26 -8.20 12.29
CA GLN A 253 -13.89 -7.01 11.70
C GLN A 253 -13.03 -6.39 10.60
N GLU A 254 -11.91 -7.00 10.24
CA GLU A 254 -10.94 -6.45 9.29
C GLU A 254 -10.92 -7.28 8.01
N PHE A 255 -11.35 -6.66 6.93
CA PHE A 255 -11.53 -7.27 5.63
C PHE A 255 -10.52 -6.73 4.63
N PHE A 256 -9.90 -7.63 3.88
CA PHE A 256 -9.04 -7.34 2.76
C PHE A 256 -9.87 -7.31 1.49
N ILE A 257 -9.82 -6.20 0.75
CA ILE A 257 -10.53 -5.99 -0.52
C ILE A 257 -9.46 -5.95 -1.62
N GLN A 258 -9.48 -6.93 -2.51
CA GLN A 258 -8.45 -7.06 -3.55
C GLN A 258 -9.08 -7.31 -4.92
N PRO A 259 -8.79 -6.47 -5.93
CA PRO A 259 -9.09 -6.77 -7.34
C PRO A 259 -8.43 -8.08 -7.76
N ILE A 260 -9.16 -8.89 -8.53
CA ILE A 260 -8.68 -10.19 -9.02
C ILE A 260 -7.80 -10.00 -10.26
N ASP A 261 -8.16 -9.04 -11.10
CA ASP A 261 -7.44 -8.75 -12.32
C ASP A 261 -6.06 -8.16 -11.99
N LYS A 262 -5.07 -8.60 -12.76
CA LYS A 262 -3.69 -8.14 -12.64
C LYS A 262 -3.49 -6.88 -13.48
N PHE A 263 -2.68 -5.97 -12.94
CA PHE A 263 -2.30 -4.73 -13.59
C PHE A 263 -0.93 -4.85 -14.26
N ASP A 264 -0.73 -4.12 -15.35
CA ASP A 264 0.57 -3.92 -15.95
C ASP A 264 1.22 -2.67 -15.35
N ILE A 265 2.49 -2.77 -14.98
CA ILE A 265 3.23 -1.64 -14.41
C ILE A 265 3.73 -0.80 -15.57
N ASP A 266 3.32 0.47 -15.61
CA ASP A 266 3.59 1.36 -16.73
C ASP A 266 4.92 2.09 -16.55
N TYR A 267 5.06 2.85 -15.45
CA TYR A 267 6.30 3.52 -15.09
C TYR A 267 6.43 3.69 -13.58
N ILE A 268 7.65 4.01 -13.14
CA ILE A 268 7.98 4.29 -11.74
C ILE A 268 8.56 5.70 -11.65
N GLU A 269 7.89 6.55 -10.89
CA GLU A 269 8.35 7.88 -10.56
C GLU A 269 9.03 7.87 -9.19
N PHE A 270 10.29 8.32 -9.13
CA PHE A 270 11.02 8.47 -7.88
C PHE A 270 11.00 9.92 -7.42
N ASP A 271 10.66 10.14 -6.15
CA ASP A 271 10.74 11.46 -5.54
C ASP A 271 12.20 11.81 -5.20
N LYS A 272 12.77 12.68 -6.03
CA LYS A 272 14.13 13.21 -5.89
C LYS A 272 14.39 13.85 -4.54
N SER A 273 13.39 14.48 -3.92
CA SER A 273 13.54 15.21 -2.65
C SER A 273 13.65 14.28 -1.45
N SER A 274 13.06 13.08 -1.56
CA SER A 274 13.11 12.04 -0.52
C SER A 274 14.38 11.19 -0.52
N ALA A 275 15.26 11.37 -1.51
CA ALA A 275 16.43 10.54 -1.72
C ALA A 275 17.39 10.57 -0.52
N GLN A 276 17.71 9.40 0.02
CA GLN A 276 18.67 9.20 1.11
C GLN A 276 19.82 8.31 0.68
N ILE A 277 21.01 8.60 1.20
CA ILE A 277 22.23 7.84 0.94
C ILE A 277 23.05 7.72 2.22
N SER A 278 23.55 6.51 2.47
CA SER A 278 24.44 6.20 3.58
C SER A 278 25.57 5.30 3.10
N LYS A 279 26.78 5.53 3.61
CA LYS A 279 27.94 4.71 3.27
C LYS A 279 27.89 3.38 4.00
N LEU A 280 28.22 2.31 3.29
CA LEU A 280 28.42 0.97 3.84
C LEU A 280 29.89 0.73 4.15
N THR A 281 30.16 -0.39 4.82
CA THR A 281 31.51 -0.94 4.89
C THR A 281 32.07 -1.10 3.47
N PRO A 282 33.29 -0.60 3.18
CA PRO A 282 33.89 -0.73 1.86
C PRO A 282 33.98 -2.18 1.40
N LEU A 283 33.76 -2.39 0.11
CA LEU A 283 33.99 -3.68 -0.52
C LEU A 283 35.49 -3.87 -0.77
N GLU A 284 36.07 -4.90 -0.17
CA GLU A 284 37.48 -5.25 -0.35
C GLU A 284 37.67 -6.09 -1.61
N VAL A 285 38.62 -5.67 -2.45
CA VAL A 285 38.99 -6.37 -3.69
C VAL A 285 40.48 -6.64 -3.64
N VAL A 286 40.86 -7.91 -3.53
CA VAL A 286 42.26 -8.36 -3.60
C VAL A 286 42.59 -8.76 -5.03
N SER A 287 43.74 -8.32 -5.51
CA SER A 287 44.23 -8.61 -6.85
C SER A 287 45.73 -8.85 -6.86
N TYR A 288 46.21 -9.57 -7.87
CA TYR A 288 47.58 -10.04 -7.94
C TYR A 288 48.25 -9.65 -9.24
N GLY A 289 49.54 -9.38 -9.15
CA GLY A 289 50.45 -9.24 -10.29
C GLY A 289 51.81 -9.82 -9.93
N LYS A 290 52.75 -9.80 -10.87
CA LYS A 290 54.12 -10.28 -10.61
C LYS A 290 55.15 -9.43 -11.34
N ASN A 291 56.33 -9.31 -10.75
CA ASN A 291 57.54 -8.82 -11.40
C ASN A 291 58.64 -9.87 -11.27
N GLU A 292 58.84 -10.64 -12.33
CA GLU A 292 59.82 -11.74 -12.38
C GLU A 292 61.23 -11.25 -12.77
N THR A 293 61.44 -9.93 -12.79
CA THR A 293 62.72 -9.36 -13.19
C THR A 293 63.53 -8.97 -11.96
N GLU A 294 64.85 -8.95 -12.11
CA GLU A 294 65.80 -8.51 -11.06
C GLU A 294 65.81 -6.99 -10.84
N GLU A 295 64.95 -6.26 -11.55
CA GLU A 295 64.86 -4.80 -11.51
C GLU A 295 63.50 -4.33 -11.02
N ARG A 296 63.45 -3.10 -10.50
CA ARG A 296 62.17 -2.44 -10.21
C ARG A 296 61.47 -2.07 -11.50
N ARG A 297 60.19 -2.44 -11.62
CA ARG A 297 59.38 -2.13 -12.81
C ARG A 297 58.04 -1.53 -12.42
N SER A 298 57.52 -0.65 -13.26
CA SER A 298 56.13 -0.21 -13.14
C SER A 298 55.18 -1.38 -13.38
N PHE A 299 54.08 -1.44 -12.64
CA PHE A 299 53.00 -2.38 -12.88
C PHE A 299 51.68 -1.63 -13.10
N SER A 300 50.79 -2.24 -13.89
CA SER A 300 49.35 -1.97 -13.88
C SER A 300 48.64 -3.29 -13.68
N ILE A 301 47.81 -3.38 -12.65
CA ILE A 301 46.98 -4.54 -12.34
C ILE A 301 45.53 -4.15 -12.55
N LYS A 302 44.87 -4.83 -13.49
CA LYS A 302 43.44 -4.69 -13.75
C LYS A 302 42.69 -5.86 -13.11
N ALA A 303 41.93 -5.56 -12.07
CA ALA A 303 41.12 -6.51 -11.32
C ALA A 303 39.65 -6.39 -11.71
N SER A 304 38.95 -7.52 -11.80
CA SER A 304 37.49 -7.56 -11.95
C SER A 304 36.88 -8.32 -10.79
N HIS A 305 35.87 -7.72 -10.17
CA HIS A 305 35.20 -8.30 -9.00
C HIS A 305 33.69 -8.32 -9.19
N TYR A 306 33.04 -9.43 -8.83
CA TYR A 306 31.59 -9.51 -8.84
C TYR A 306 31.02 -8.82 -7.61
N ALA A 307 30.29 -7.73 -7.82
CA ALA A 307 29.47 -7.10 -6.80
C ALA A 307 28.00 -7.46 -7.03
N THR A 308 27.24 -7.56 -5.93
CA THR A 308 25.79 -7.78 -6.00
C THR A 308 25.08 -6.55 -5.46
N ASP A 309 24.45 -5.82 -6.37
CA ASP A 309 23.52 -4.77 -5.99
C ASP A 309 22.19 -5.40 -5.62
N THR A 310 21.45 -4.75 -4.72
CA THR A 310 20.12 -5.22 -4.32
C THR A 310 19.12 -4.11 -4.40
N TYR A 311 17.84 -4.46 -4.60
CA TYR A 311 16.74 -3.51 -4.62
C TYR A 311 15.47 -4.13 -4.04
N GLN A 312 14.58 -3.31 -3.50
CA GLN A 312 13.28 -3.75 -2.99
C GLN A 312 12.29 -2.59 -2.97
N PHE A 313 11.05 -2.83 -3.35
CA PHE A 313 9.95 -1.88 -3.21
C PHE A 313 9.14 -2.19 -1.95
N SER A 314 8.84 -1.19 -1.15
CA SER A 314 7.99 -1.32 0.03
C SER A 314 6.78 -0.42 -0.11
N GLU A 315 5.61 -1.01 -0.35
CA GLU A 315 4.37 -0.27 -0.57
C GLU A 315 3.78 0.27 0.74
N THR A 316 3.31 1.52 0.70
CA THR A 316 2.65 2.18 1.83
C THR A 316 1.17 2.42 1.61
N GLY A 317 0.67 2.30 0.37
CA GLY A 317 -0.74 2.48 0.02
C GLY A 317 -1.70 1.53 0.75
N ARG A 318 -2.94 2.01 0.95
CA ARG A 318 -4.02 1.32 1.67
C ARG A 318 -4.63 0.20 0.85
N LEU A 319 -4.75 0.37 -0.46
CA LEU A 319 -5.22 -0.67 -1.38
C LEU A 319 -4.05 -1.51 -1.89
N LYS A 320 -4.32 -2.80 -2.15
CA LYS A 320 -3.34 -3.75 -2.67
C LYS A 320 -3.76 -4.24 -4.05
N PHE A 321 -2.82 -4.19 -4.99
CA PHE A 321 -3.04 -4.60 -6.37
C PHE A 321 -2.17 -5.81 -6.69
N LEU A 322 -2.69 -6.67 -7.55
CA LEU A 322 -1.90 -7.72 -8.18
C LEU A 322 -1.35 -7.17 -9.49
N TRP A 323 -0.14 -7.56 -9.87
CA TRP A 323 0.45 -7.17 -11.13
C TRP A 323 0.88 -8.39 -11.95
N ASN A 324 0.96 -8.20 -13.27
CA ASN A 324 1.56 -9.15 -14.20
C ASN A 324 3.08 -9.20 -14.03
N ASP A 325 3.76 -10.02 -14.82
CA ASP A 325 5.22 -10.07 -14.77
C ASP A 325 5.80 -8.68 -15.05
N SER A 326 6.50 -8.13 -14.07
CA SER A 326 7.08 -6.79 -14.18
C SER A 326 8.11 -6.76 -15.31
N PRO A 327 8.03 -5.77 -16.22
CA PRO A 327 9.14 -5.45 -17.11
C PRO A 327 10.33 -4.95 -16.29
N THR A 328 11.48 -4.81 -16.94
CA THR A 328 12.65 -4.17 -16.34
C THR A 328 12.55 -2.65 -16.49
N PHE A 329 12.82 -1.95 -15.40
CA PHE A 329 12.85 -0.51 -15.24
C PHE A 329 14.28 -0.01 -15.06
N TYR A 330 14.45 1.29 -15.30
CA TYR A 330 15.69 2.00 -15.02
C TYR A 330 15.94 2.05 -13.52
N ARG A 331 17.12 1.59 -13.12
CA ARG A 331 17.52 1.56 -11.71
C ARG A 331 18.23 2.87 -11.35
N PRO A 332 17.86 3.53 -10.22
CA PRO A 332 18.64 4.62 -9.67
C PRO A 332 20.12 4.26 -9.50
N TYR A 333 21.01 5.25 -9.45
CA TYR A 333 22.44 5.00 -9.21
C TYR A 333 23.07 6.10 -8.36
N VAL A 334 24.25 5.82 -7.82
CA VAL A 334 25.00 6.78 -7.00
C VAL A 334 26.04 7.49 -7.86
N LEU A 335 25.99 8.82 -7.87
CA LEU A 335 27.00 9.69 -8.47
C LEU A 335 27.27 10.88 -7.56
N ALA A 336 28.54 11.23 -7.35
CA ALA A 336 28.95 12.36 -6.50
C ALA A 336 28.30 12.35 -5.09
N ASN A 337 28.18 11.17 -4.46
CA ASN A 337 27.48 10.96 -3.19
C ASN A 337 26.00 11.45 -3.19
N LYS A 338 25.36 11.47 -4.36
CA LYS A 338 23.94 11.71 -4.52
C LYS A 338 23.30 10.50 -5.19
N LEU A 339 22.05 10.21 -4.82
CA LEU A 339 21.23 9.26 -5.55
C LEU A 339 20.62 9.97 -6.76
N VAL A 340 20.98 9.50 -7.95
CA VAL A 340 20.43 9.96 -9.23
C VAL A 340 19.31 8.99 -9.61
N VAL A 341 18.14 9.54 -9.89
CA VAL A 341 16.92 8.76 -10.19
C VAL A 341 16.46 9.01 -11.64
N PRO A 342 15.90 8.00 -12.32
CA PRO A 342 15.47 8.11 -13.71
C PRO A 342 14.25 9.01 -13.88
N SER A 343 13.98 9.40 -15.13
CA SER A 343 12.73 10.07 -15.52
C SER A 343 11.52 9.13 -15.33
N PRO A 344 10.33 9.68 -15.00
CA PRO A 344 9.12 8.90 -14.77
C PRO A 344 8.44 8.51 -16.09
N VAL A 345 9.10 7.68 -16.88
CA VAL A 345 8.62 7.23 -18.19
C VAL A 345 8.70 5.72 -18.31
N ASN A 346 7.88 5.16 -19.19
CA ASN A 346 7.98 3.75 -19.53
C ASN A 346 9.33 3.52 -20.26
N PRO A 347 10.16 2.56 -19.82
CA PRO A 347 11.45 2.27 -20.45
C PRO A 347 11.38 1.90 -21.93
N ASP A 348 10.24 1.41 -22.41
CA ASP A 348 10.03 1.11 -23.84
C ASP A 348 9.77 2.38 -24.68
N ASP A 349 9.28 3.45 -24.06
CA ASP A 349 9.05 4.75 -24.70
C ASP A 349 10.30 5.65 -24.71
N GLU A 350 11.24 5.44 -23.78
CA GLU A 350 12.54 6.12 -23.72
C GLU A 350 13.68 5.10 -23.76
N PRO A 351 14.10 4.62 -24.95
CA PRO A 351 15.13 3.58 -25.06
C PRO A 351 16.55 4.06 -24.73
N ASN A 352 16.79 5.38 -24.68
CA ASN A 352 18.11 5.99 -24.49
C ASN A 352 18.14 6.87 -23.22
N PRO A 353 18.08 6.31 -22.01
CA PRO A 353 17.96 7.07 -20.75
C PRO A 353 19.29 7.71 -20.28
N GLY A 354 20.37 7.58 -21.07
CA GLY A 354 21.73 7.91 -20.61
C GLY A 354 22.35 6.77 -19.80
N GLU A 355 22.85 7.06 -18.60
CA GLU A 355 23.64 6.12 -17.76
C GLU A 355 22.81 5.09 -16.98
N PHE A 356 21.47 5.20 -17.01
CA PHE A 356 20.62 4.31 -16.25
C PHE A 356 20.58 2.89 -16.85
N LEU A 357 20.73 1.90 -15.97
CA LEU A 357 20.65 0.49 -16.35
C LEU A 357 19.20 0.00 -16.25
N ARG A 358 18.70 -0.65 -17.30
CA ARG A 358 17.38 -1.29 -17.36
C ARG A 358 17.42 -2.72 -16.81
N ASP A 359 17.68 -2.88 -15.52
CA ASP A 359 17.97 -4.17 -14.89
C ASP A 359 17.11 -4.48 -13.64
N MET A 360 16.18 -3.58 -13.29
CA MET A 360 15.39 -3.66 -12.07
C MET A 360 13.94 -4.05 -12.36
N LYS A 361 13.40 -5.07 -11.69
CA LYS A 361 11.96 -5.38 -11.73
C LYS A 361 11.24 -4.75 -10.54
N TYR A 362 10.00 -4.34 -10.72
CA TYR A 362 9.15 -3.98 -9.59
C TYR A 362 8.81 -5.23 -8.79
N SER A 363 9.18 -5.25 -7.51
CA SER A 363 8.93 -6.37 -6.61
C SER A 363 9.00 -5.95 -5.15
N ASN A 364 8.07 -6.46 -4.37
CA ASN A 364 8.09 -6.31 -2.90
C ASN A 364 9.09 -7.24 -2.22
N SER A 365 9.67 -8.17 -2.97
CA SER A 365 10.77 -9.03 -2.53
C SER A 365 12.12 -8.44 -2.91
N LYS A 366 13.16 -8.79 -2.16
CA LYS A 366 14.52 -8.33 -2.43
C LYS A 366 15.05 -8.90 -3.75
N GLY A 367 15.20 -8.03 -4.75
CA GLY A 367 15.86 -8.30 -6.00
C GLY A 367 17.38 -8.18 -5.88
N ARG A 368 18.10 -8.83 -6.81
CA ARG A 368 19.57 -8.83 -6.89
C ARG A 368 20.00 -8.64 -8.33
N VAL A 369 21.03 -7.82 -8.54
CA VAL A 369 21.71 -7.66 -9.83
C VAL A 369 23.20 -7.87 -9.61
N SER A 370 23.78 -8.84 -10.32
CA SER A 370 25.23 -9.02 -10.33
C SER A 370 25.86 -8.06 -11.32
N ARG A 371 26.95 -7.42 -10.91
CA ARG A 371 27.74 -6.51 -11.73
C ARG A 371 29.22 -6.83 -11.60
N VAL A 372 29.95 -6.60 -12.68
CA VAL A 372 31.41 -6.66 -12.66
C VAL A 372 31.94 -5.25 -12.41
N LEU A 373 32.63 -5.07 -11.28
CA LEU A 373 33.38 -3.87 -10.99
C LEU A 373 34.81 -4.08 -11.45
N THR A 374 35.27 -3.24 -12.37
CA THR A 374 36.65 -3.27 -12.84
C THR A 374 37.44 -2.14 -12.19
N VAL A 375 38.60 -2.51 -11.66
CA VAL A 375 39.47 -1.65 -10.88
C VAL A 375 40.87 -1.75 -11.45
N GLU A 376 41.49 -0.61 -11.70
CA GLU A 376 42.89 -0.56 -12.13
C GLU A 376 43.72 0.11 -11.03
N THR A 377 44.86 -0.49 -10.73
CA THR A 377 45.85 0.02 -9.79
C THR A 377 47.23 -0.04 -10.41
N GLU A 378 47.94 1.07 -10.32
CA GLU A 378 49.29 1.22 -10.85
C GLU A 378 50.29 1.46 -9.72
N GLY A 379 51.54 1.09 -9.94
CA GLY A 379 52.61 1.32 -8.98
C GLY A 379 53.97 0.86 -9.46
N ILE A 380 54.92 0.71 -8.51
CA ILE A 380 56.27 0.22 -8.78
C ILE A 380 56.49 -1.06 -7.98
N ALA A 381 56.77 -2.15 -8.69
CA ALA A 381 57.04 -3.47 -8.14
C ALA A 381 58.51 -3.62 -7.73
N LYS A 382 58.75 -4.44 -6.70
CA LYS A 382 60.10 -4.85 -6.33
C LYS A 382 60.62 -5.93 -7.30
N PRO A 383 61.95 -6.10 -7.42
CA PRO A 383 62.52 -7.25 -8.12
C PRO A 383 61.98 -8.57 -7.59
N ASN A 384 61.92 -9.59 -8.44
CA ASN A 384 61.53 -10.96 -8.12
C ASN A 384 60.37 -11.06 -7.10
N SER A 385 59.24 -10.38 -7.36
CA SER A 385 58.16 -10.28 -6.39
C SER A 385 56.75 -10.54 -6.93
N LEU A 386 55.94 -11.19 -6.09
CA LEU A 386 54.48 -11.21 -6.18
C LEU A 386 53.94 -9.90 -5.63
N ILE A 387 53.04 -9.25 -6.36
CA ILE A 387 52.38 -8.00 -5.96
C ILE A 387 50.97 -8.37 -5.54
N GLU A 388 50.59 -8.04 -4.31
CA GLU A 388 49.22 -8.13 -3.81
C GLU A 388 48.68 -6.73 -3.60
N VAL A 389 47.56 -6.41 -4.24
CA VAL A 389 46.87 -5.13 -4.11
C VAL A 389 45.50 -5.36 -3.49
N THR A 390 45.27 -4.75 -2.33
CA THR A 390 43.96 -4.67 -1.68
C THR A 390 43.34 -3.30 -1.94
N SER A 391 42.31 -3.27 -2.78
CA SER A 391 41.51 -2.08 -3.08
C SER A 391 40.25 -2.04 -2.22
N TYR A 392 39.81 -0.83 -1.86
CA TYR A 392 38.60 -0.63 -1.04
C TYR A 392 37.60 0.23 -1.80
N LEU A 393 36.53 -0.39 -2.28
CA LEU A 393 35.51 0.25 -3.10
C LEU A 393 34.34 0.77 -2.24
N GLU A 394 33.80 1.94 -2.59
CA GLU A 394 32.65 2.52 -1.88
C GLU A 394 31.38 1.71 -2.15
N GLY A 395 30.70 1.32 -1.06
CA GLY A 395 29.36 0.76 -1.04
C GLY A 395 28.36 1.72 -0.39
N TYR A 396 27.10 1.65 -0.82
CA TYR A 396 26.04 2.55 -0.38
C TYR A 396 24.75 1.80 -0.10
N SER A 397 24.06 2.22 0.95
CA SER A 397 22.65 1.94 1.18
C SER A 397 21.85 3.20 0.83
N VAL A 398 20.87 3.04 -0.05
CA VAL A 398 20.11 4.13 -0.65
C VAL A 398 18.62 3.88 -0.51
N SER A 399 17.84 4.95 -0.45
CA SER A 399 16.38 4.87 -0.54
C SER A 399 15.78 6.11 -1.18
N ALA A 400 14.62 5.96 -1.81
CA ALA A 400 13.80 7.05 -2.29
C ALA A 400 12.33 6.64 -2.24
N ASN A 401 11.44 7.57 -1.91
CA ASN A 401 10.01 7.39 -2.12
C ASN A 401 9.72 7.28 -3.61
N TYR A 402 8.69 6.54 -3.96
CA TYR A 402 8.26 6.34 -5.33
C TYR A 402 6.74 6.29 -5.45
N VAL A 403 6.27 6.53 -6.68
CA VAL A 403 4.91 6.25 -7.14
C VAL A 403 5.01 5.42 -8.42
N ALA A 404 4.46 4.21 -8.41
CA ALA A 404 4.31 3.37 -9.59
C ALA A 404 2.91 3.55 -10.16
N GLU A 405 2.82 3.93 -11.43
CA GLU A 405 1.55 3.91 -12.16
C GLU A 405 1.35 2.53 -12.79
N MET A 406 0.18 1.95 -12.57
CA MET A 406 -0.20 0.65 -13.12
C MET A 406 -1.50 0.79 -13.90
N LYS A 407 -1.65 0.03 -14.98
CA LYS A 407 -2.81 0.07 -15.88
C LYS A 407 -3.46 -1.29 -16.04
N VAL A 408 -4.76 -1.28 -16.30
CA VAL A 408 -5.55 -2.47 -16.61
C VAL A 408 -6.62 -2.11 -17.63
N LYS A 409 -6.91 -3.02 -18.55
CA LYS A 409 -7.97 -2.85 -19.55
C LYS A 409 -9.25 -3.54 -19.08
N VAL A 410 -10.30 -2.77 -18.84
CA VAL A 410 -11.62 -3.26 -18.37
C VAL A 410 -12.67 -2.80 -19.37
N ASN A 411 -13.37 -3.73 -20.03
CA ASN A 411 -14.41 -3.39 -21.02
C ASN A 411 -13.97 -2.36 -22.08
N ASN A 412 -12.74 -2.49 -22.59
CA ASN A 412 -12.09 -1.56 -23.51
C ASN A 412 -11.77 -0.15 -22.96
N GLU A 413 -12.02 0.12 -21.68
CA GLU A 413 -11.54 1.29 -20.97
C GLU A 413 -10.18 0.97 -20.34
N GLU A 414 -9.16 1.79 -20.59
CA GLU A 414 -7.91 1.74 -19.82
C GLU A 414 -8.13 2.45 -18.48
N ARG A 415 -7.84 1.76 -17.38
CA ARG A 415 -7.95 2.30 -16.04
C ARG A 415 -6.59 2.27 -15.37
N LYS A 416 -6.31 3.33 -14.62
CA LYS A 416 -4.99 3.57 -14.02
C LYS A 416 -5.12 3.63 -12.51
N VAL A 417 -4.16 3.01 -11.82
CA VAL A 417 -3.99 3.08 -10.37
C VAL A 417 -2.56 3.53 -10.05
N LYS A 418 -2.38 4.17 -8.90
CA LYS A 418 -1.09 4.64 -8.41
C LYS A 418 -0.75 3.97 -7.10
N VAL A 419 0.42 3.34 -7.05
CA VAL A 419 0.94 2.65 -5.87
C VAL A 419 2.16 3.40 -5.37
N LYS A 420 2.06 3.95 -4.15
CA LYS A 420 3.18 4.64 -3.52
C LYS A 420 3.92 3.77 -2.51
N GLY A 421 5.18 4.10 -2.30
CA GLY A 421 6.02 3.40 -1.33
C GLY A 421 7.41 4.00 -1.20
N THR A 422 8.30 3.23 -0.58
CA THR A 422 9.73 3.51 -0.51
C THR A 422 10.51 2.40 -1.19
N TRP A 423 11.38 2.79 -2.11
CA TRP A 423 12.34 1.91 -2.74
C TRP A 423 13.64 1.94 -1.94
N TYR A 424 14.25 0.77 -1.78
CA TYR A 424 15.52 0.59 -1.08
C TYR A 424 16.51 -0.09 -2.01
N GLY A 425 17.78 0.30 -1.91
CA GLY A 425 18.85 -0.28 -2.70
C GLY A 425 20.17 -0.43 -1.94
N THR A 426 20.97 -1.37 -2.39
CA THR A 426 22.40 -1.48 -2.05
C THR A 426 23.20 -1.42 -3.34
N MET A 427 24.22 -0.56 -3.37
CA MET A 427 24.99 -0.28 -4.58
C MET A 427 26.47 -0.20 -4.27
N TYR A 428 27.28 -0.87 -5.08
CA TYR A 428 28.74 -0.76 -5.03
C TYR A 428 29.27 0.02 -6.25
N THR A 429 30.31 0.82 -6.06
CA THR A 429 30.89 1.65 -7.13
C THR A 429 32.38 1.33 -7.31
N THR A 430 33.00 1.83 -8.37
CA THR A 430 34.46 1.71 -8.57
C THR A 430 35.27 2.79 -7.83
N LYS A 431 34.59 3.71 -7.14
CA LYS A 431 35.24 4.80 -6.40
C LYS A 431 35.93 4.26 -5.15
N ARG A 432 37.13 4.78 -4.86
CA ARG A 432 37.91 4.39 -3.70
C ARG A 432 37.34 4.98 -2.42
N ALA A 433 37.10 4.11 -1.44
CA ALA A 433 36.70 4.49 -0.09
C ALA A 433 37.89 4.92 0.77
N LYS A 434 39.06 4.32 0.52
CA LYS A 434 40.35 4.64 1.13
C LYS A 434 41.49 4.22 0.18
N PRO A 435 42.74 4.68 0.40
CA PRO A 435 43.87 4.33 -0.45
C PRO A 435 44.08 2.81 -0.55
N ASP A 436 44.53 2.36 -1.72
CA ASP A 436 44.87 0.96 -1.98
C ASP A 436 46.08 0.55 -1.13
N ILE A 437 46.09 -0.69 -0.64
CA ILE A 437 47.24 -1.27 0.06
C ILE A 437 47.98 -2.16 -0.93
N VAL A 438 49.28 -1.89 -1.14
CA VAL A 438 50.14 -2.69 -2.00
C VAL A 438 51.18 -3.39 -1.13
N LYS A 439 51.21 -4.72 -1.20
CA LYS A 439 52.22 -5.57 -0.59
C LYS A 439 53.02 -6.28 -1.67
N CYS A 440 54.30 -6.50 -1.42
CA CYS A 440 55.14 -7.31 -2.28
C CYS A 440 55.69 -8.48 -1.47
N PHE A 441 55.70 -9.66 -2.05
CA PHE A 441 56.25 -10.88 -1.46
C PHE A 441 57.34 -11.42 -2.37
N ASP A 442 58.40 -11.94 -1.79
CA ASP A 442 59.47 -12.58 -2.56
C ASP A 442 58.93 -13.82 -3.30
N LEU A 443 59.31 -14.02 -4.56
CA LEU A 443 58.84 -15.17 -5.33
C LEU A 443 59.51 -16.49 -4.91
N ASP A 444 60.65 -16.44 -4.24
CA ASP A 444 61.42 -17.63 -3.85
C ASP A 444 60.99 -18.17 -2.48
N ASP A 445 60.84 -17.29 -1.48
CA ASP A 445 60.55 -17.68 -0.09
C ASP A 445 59.18 -17.24 0.43
N GLY A 446 58.48 -16.36 -0.30
CA GLY A 446 57.15 -15.86 0.08
C GLY A 446 57.17 -14.85 1.23
N GLU A 447 58.33 -14.41 1.72
CA GLU A 447 58.41 -13.40 2.78
C GLU A 447 57.88 -12.04 2.28
N GLU A 448 57.15 -11.33 3.14
CA GLU A 448 56.73 -9.97 2.81
C GLU A 448 57.96 -9.08 2.68
N LEU A 449 58.20 -8.62 1.46
CA LEU A 449 59.14 -7.57 1.14
C LEU A 449 58.57 -6.26 1.69
N SER A 450 58.63 -6.06 3.01
CA SER A 450 58.48 -4.75 3.62
C SER A 450 59.73 -3.90 3.30
N LEU A 451 59.76 -2.61 3.66
CA LEU A 451 60.96 -1.78 3.52
C LEU A 451 62.11 -2.40 4.34
N ARG A 452 62.86 -3.38 3.80
CA ARG A 452 64.11 -3.88 4.41
C ARG A 452 65.00 -2.65 4.64
N LYS A 453 65.09 -2.19 5.89
CA LYS A 453 66.18 -1.32 6.34
C LYS A 453 67.45 -2.06 5.96
N LYS A 454 68.27 -1.45 5.10
CA LYS A 454 69.58 -1.98 4.68
C LYS A 454 70.36 -2.48 5.91
N SER A 455 70.38 -3.78 6.14
CA SER A 455 71.41 -4.39 6.96
C SER A 455 72.69 -4.30 6.13
N HIS A 456 73.59 -3.39 6.53
CA HIS A 456 74.93 -3.38 5.98
C HIS A 456 75.64 -4.68 6.42
N PRO A 457 76.24 -5.45 5.51
CA PRO A 457 77.09 -6.55 5.91
C PRO A 457 78.38 -5.99 6.52
N VAL A 458 78.64 -6.32 7.79
CA VAL A 458 79.94 -6.09 8.42
C VAL A 458 80.92 -7.10 7.84
N ILE A 459 81.83 -6.62 6.98
CA ILE A 459 83.00 -7.38 6.53
C ILE A 459 84.07 -7.24 7.60
N ILE A 460 84.37 -8.31 8.34
CA ILE A 460 85.54 -8.38 9.23
C ILE A 460 86.69 -9.00 8.44
N SER A 461 87.60 -8.15 7.97
CA SER A 461 88.90 -8.57 7.43
C SER A 461 89.84 -8.93 8.60
N LYS A 462 90.15 -10.21 8.80
CA LYS A 462 91.26 -10.64 9.67
C LYS A 462 92.56 -10.62 8.87
N THR A 463 93.37 -9.59 9.09
CA THR A 463 94.78 -9.56 8.67
C THR A 463 95.58 -10.54 9.53
N ILE A 464 96.23 -11.50 8.88
CA ILE A 464 97.26 -12.35 9.47
C ILE A 464 98.60 -11.61 9.31
N LEU A 465 99.25 -11.27 10.41
CA LEU A 465 100.67 -10.87 10.42
C LEU A 465 101.51 -12.06 10.87
N LYS A 466 102.57 -12.32 10.11
CA LYS A 466 103.63 -13.30 10.39
C LYS A 466 104.46 -12.89 11.60
#